data_AF-A0A2A6BLZ0-F1
#
_entry.id   AF-A0A2A6BLZ0-F1
#
_cell.length_a   1.000
_cell.length_b   1.000
_cell.length_c   1.000
_cell.angle_alpha   90.00
_cell.angle_beta   90.00
_cell.angle_gamma   90.00
#
_symmetry.space_group_name_H-M   'P 1'
#
loop_
_entity.id
_entity.type
_entity.pdbx_description
1 polymer ?
#
loop_
_entity_poly.entity_id
_entity_poly.type
_entity_poly.pdbx_seq_one_letter_code
_entity_poly.pdbx_strand_id
1 'polypeptide(L)' 'MTEEDTNKIIEILLILVIPPVAIWFHDRACTGQVCLNICLCLLFWLPGFLHAIW' A
#
# COMPACT_ATOMS: atom_id res chain seq x y z
N MET A 1 18.78 16.44 -9.32
CA MET A 1 17.85 15.42 -8.80
C MET A 1 16.47 15.95 -9.11
N THR A 2 15.79 15.33 -10.07
CA THR A 2 14.49 15.82 -10.56
C THR A 2 13.42 15.46 -9.53
N GLU A 3 12.39 16.30 -9.39
CA GLU A 3 11.34 16.13 -8.38
C GLU A 3 10.65 14.75 -8.48
N GLU A 4 10.61 14.19 -9.68
CA GLU A 4 10.13 12.84 -9.99
C GLU A 4 10.89 11.75 -9.23
N ASP A 5 12.22 11.87 -9.08
CA ASP A 5 13.05 10.87 -8.41
C ASP A 5 12.74 10.83 -6.90
N THR A 6 12.53 12.00 -6.30
CA THR A 6 12.18 12.14 -4.88
C THR A 6 10.83 11.50 -4.59
N ASN A 7 9.84 11.67 -5.46
CA ASN A 7 8.53 11.03 -5.31
C ASN A 7 8.64 9.49 -5.36
N LYS A 8 9.41 8.95 -6.31
CA LYS A 8 9.64 7.49 -6.43
C LYS A 8 10.34 6.92 -5.20
N ILE A 9 11.33 7.64 -4.65
CA ILE A 9 12.06 7.23 -3.44
C ILE A 9 11.13 7.20 -2.23
N ILE A 10 10.29 8.23 -2.05
CA ILE A 10 9.32 8.31 -0.95
C ILE A 10 8.33 7.15 -1.05
N GLU A 11 7.89 6.82 -2.27
CA GLU A 11 6.93 5.76 -2.50
C GLU A 11 7.49 4.36 -2.25
N ILE A 12 8.74 4.11 -2.65
CA ILE A 12 9.47 2.88 -2.32
C ILE A 12 9.65 2.73 -0.79
N LEU A 13 9.97 3.83 -0.11
CA LEU A 13 10.06 3.84 1.36
C LEU A 13 8.69 3.56 2.01
N LEU A 14 7.62 4.11 1.44
CA LEU A 14 6.26 3.92 1.93
C LEU A 14 5.77 2.49 1.64
N ILE A 15 6.19 1.85 0.53
CA ILE A 15 5.88 0.45 0.21
C ILE A 15 6.49 -0.50 1.24
N LEU A 16 7.65 -0.13 1.81
CA LEU A 16 8.37 -0.94 2.78
C LEU A 16 7.68 -0.91 4.16
N VAL A 17 7.09 0.23 4.54
CA VAL A 17 6.43 0.41 5.85
C VAL A 17 4.93 0.09 5.76
N ILE A 18 4.27 0.54 4.70
CA ILE A 18 2.83 0.41 4.46
C ILE A 18 2.60 0.15 2.96
N PRO A 19 2.85 -1.10 2.49
CA PRO A 19 2.65 -1.48 1.09
C PRO A 19 1.34 -0.97 0.47
N PRO A 20 0.16 -1.04 1.12
CA PRO A 20 -1.08 -0.61 0.49
C PRO A 20 -1.19 0.90 0.23
N VAL A 21 -0.55 1.76 1.03
CA VAL A 21 -0.67 3.23 0.91
C VAL A 21 0.22 3.77 -0.22
N ALA A 22 1.37 3.15 -0.45
CA ALA A 22 2.31 3.55 -1.49
C ALA A 22 1.80 3.27 -2.91
N ILE A 23 1.14 2.12 -3.15
CA ILE A 23 0.49 1.87 -4.43
C ILE A 23 -0.62 2.92 -4.69
N TRP A 24 -1.34 3.35 -3.65
CA TRP A 24 -2.37 4.39 -3.77
C TRP A 24 -1.79 5.78 -4.13
N PHE A 25 -0.59 6.08 -3.64
CA PHE A 25 0.10 7.35 -3.91
C PHE A 25 0.73 7.39 -5.31
N HIS A 26 1.21 6.26 -5.83
CA HIS A 26 1.79 6.15 -7.18
C HIS A 26 0.75 6.33 -8.28
N ASP A 27 -0.36 5.61 -8.16
CA ASP A 27 -1.19 5.34 -9.33
C ASP A 27 -1.98 6.58 -9.75
N ARG A 28 -2.30 7.50 -8.81
CA ARG A 28 -3.16 8.70 -9.01
C ARG A 28 -4.41 8.44 -9.87
N ALA A 29 -4.77 7.18 -10.01
CA ALA A 29 -5.84 6.62 -10.79
C ALA A 29 -6.35 5.45 -9.96
N CYS A 30 -7.63 5.47 -9.61
CA CYS A 30 -8.25 4.33 -8.96
C CYS A 30 -8.44 3.21 -10.00
N THR A 31 -7.37 2.59 -10.48
CA THR A 31 -7.52 1.34 -11.24
C THR A 31 -8.00 0.27 -10.26
N GLY A 32 -9.07 -0.44 -10.63
CA GLY A 32 -9.76 -1.36 -9.73
C GLY A 32 -8.86 -2.40 -9.06
N GLN A 33 -7.71 -2.72 -9.67
CA GLN A 33 -6.71 -3.65 -9.13
C GLN A 33 -6.03 -3.13 -7.84
N VAL A 34 -5.81 -1.82 -7.71
CA VAL A 34 -5.18 -1.23 -6.52
C VAL A 34 -6.13 -1.34 -5.31
N CYS A 35 -7.39 -0.96 -5.50
CA CYS A 35 -8.43 -1.13 -4.48
C CYS A 35 -8.60 -2.60 -4.08
N LEU A 36 -8.55 -3.51 -5.06
CA LEU A 36 -8.67 -4.95 -4.80
C LEU A 36 -7.49 -5.46 -3.97
N ASN A 37 -6.26 -5.05 -4.30
CA ASN A 37 -5.05 -5.42 -3.55
C ASN A 37 -5.04 -4.87 -2.12
N ILE A 38 -5.48 -3.63 -1.90
CA ILE A 38 -5.64 -3.03 -0.56
C ILE A 38 -6.70 -3.78 0.25
N CYS A 39 -7.85 -4.07 -0.37
CA CYS A 39 -8.93 -4.81 0.27
C CYS A 39 -8.45 -6.21 0.67
N LEU A 40 -7.76 -6.93 -0.21
CA LEU A 40 -7.20 -8.25 0.07
C LEU A 40 -6.17 -8.22 1.20
N CYS A 41 -5.30 -7.20 1.22
CA CYS A 41 -4.30 -7.03 2.28
C CYS A 41 -4.96 -6.80 3.64
N LEU A 42 -6.01 -5.97 3.71
CA LEU A 42 -6.81 -5.76 4.92
C LEU A 42 -7.58 -7.04 5.32
N LEU A 43 -8.15 -7.77 4.37
CA LEU A 43 -8.93 -8.99 4.61
C LEU A 43 -8.08 -10.16 5.09
N PHE A 44 -6.78 -10.20 4.77
CA PHE A 44 -5.83 -11.17 5.32
C PHE A 44 -5.14 -10.69 6.61
N TRP A 45 -4.93 -9.38 6.76
CA TRP A 45 -4.36 -8.81 7.99
C TRP A 45 -5.32 -8.90 9.17
N LEU A 46 -6.59 -8.56 8.96
CA LEU A 46 -7.62 -8.56 9.98
C LEU A 46 -7.82 -9.92 10.69
N PRO A 47 -7.93 -11.07 9.98
CA PRO A 47 -8.05 -12.38 10.63
C PRO A 47 -6.76 -12.77 11.35
N GLY A 48 -5.58 -12.39 10.82
CA GLY A 48 -4.31 -12.61 11.52
C GLY A 48 -4.25 -11.87 12.86
N PHE A 49 -4.75 -10.62 12.89
CA PHE A 49 -4.83 -9.82 14.11
C PHE A 49 -5.83 -10.39 15.12
N LEU A 50 -7.00 -10.80 14.67
CA LEU A 50 -8.02 -11.44 15.52
C LEU A 50 -7.55 -12.78 16.09
N HIS A 51 -6.86 -13.60 15.30
CA HIS A 51 -6.27 -14.87 15.77
C HIS A 51 -5.13 -14.67 16.78
N ALA A 52 -4.40 -13.55 16.68
CA ALA A 52 -3.37 -13.22 17.66
C ALA A 52 -3.93 -12.70 18.99
N ILE A 53 -5.17 -12.20 19.00
CA ILE A 53 -5.82 -11.58 20.17
C ILE A 53 -6.67 -12.58 20.97
N TRP A 54 -7.17 -13.65 20.34
CA TRP A 54 -7.98 -14.70 20.98
C TRP A 54 -7.25 -16.03 20.96
#